data_AF-A0A3M1DNU2-F1
#
_entry.id   AF-A0A3M1DNU2-F1
#
_cell.length_a   1.000
_cell.length_b   1.000
_cell.length_c   1.000
_cell.angle_alpha   90.00
_cell.angle_beta   90.00
_cell.angle_gamma   90.00
#
_symmetry.space_group_name_H-M   'P 1'
#
loop_
_entity.id
_entity.type
_entity.pdbx_description
1 polymer ?
#
loop_
_entity_poly.entity_id
_entity_poly.type
_entity_poly.pdbx_seq_one_letter_code
_entity_poly.pdbx_strand_id
1 'polypeptide(L)'
;MKIELSAPGATYNTRYAPLAVLLAGYRKENTLQPFSNLKIPMKTRDFAPSDKLLQTLISILAGCVTISEVNVRLRPEDRLAQICGWPRFADQSTLSRTLDALTQKQIEHLRQVGHTIWWRQSPLRQRDWRPYLWLDFDLSGLPSSGNAEKSEKGYFSGKKT
;
A
#
# COMPACT_ATOMS: atom_id res chain seq x y z
N MET A 1 5.20 -21.69 18.28
CA MET A 1 6.15 -21.24 17.25
C MET A 1 6.63 -19.84 17.62
N LYS A 2 7.86 -19.70 18.15
CA LYS A 2 8.46 -18.39 18.45
C LYS A 2 8.94 -17.79 17.14
N ILE A 3 8.33 -16.70 16.70
CA ILE A 3 8.85 -15.92 15.58
C ILE A 3 9.90 -14.99 16.17
N GLU A 4 11.18 -15.37 16.08
CA GLU A 4 12.29 -14.47 16.38
C GLU A 4 12.62 -13.67 15.12
N LEU A 5 12.32 -12.37 15.18
CA LEU A 5 12.56 -11.42 14.10
C LEU A 5 13.98 -10.86 14.21
N SER A 6 14.98 -11.64 13.81
CA SER A 6 16.34 -11.13 13.65
C SER A 6 16.59 -10.72 12.21
N ALA A 7 16.58 -9.41 11.95
CA ALA A 7 17.28 -8.84 10.80
C ALA A 7 18.81 -8.93 11.04
N PRO A 8 19.65 -9.07 10.00
CA PRO A 8 21.09 -9.22 10.21
C PRO A 8 21.68 -7.92 10.78
N GLY A 9 22.21 -7.99 12.00
CA GLY A 9 23.18 -7.03 12.55
C GLY A 9 22.65 -5.75 13.22
N ALA A 10 21.34 -5.49 13.27
CA ALA A 10 20.79 -4.33 14.00
C ALA A 10 19.42 -4.62 14.60
N THR A 11 19.26 -4.33 15.90
CA THR A 11 17.96 -4.35 16.58
C THR A 11 17.19 -3.09 16.20
N TYR A 12 16.16 -3.23 15.35
CA TYR A 12 15.24 -2.16 15.01
C TYR A 12 14.04 -2.21 15.95
N ASN A 13 13.98 -1.31 16.93
CA ASN A 13 12.79 -1.12 17.75
C ASN A 13 11.85 -0.15 17.03
N THR A 14 10.65 -0.62 16.67
CA THR A 14 9.60 0.16 16.02
C THR A 14 8.24 -0.34 16.52
N ARG A 15 7.27 0.56 16.59
CA ARG A 15 5.87 0.23 16.92
C ARG A 15 5.19 -0.63 15.85
N TYR A 16 5.84 -0.77 14.69
CA TYR A 16 5.34 -1.46 13.51
C TYR A 16 6.15 -2.71 13.17
N ALA A 17 6.59 -3.48 14.18
CA ALA A 17 7.46 -4.64 13.98
C ALA A 17 6.96 -5.66 12.92
N PRO A 18 5.67 -6.05 12.88
CA PRO A 18 5.19 -6.95 11.82
C PRO A 18 5.31 -6.34 10.41
N LEU A 19 5.01 -5.04 10.28
CA LEU A 19 5.11 -4.31 9.03
C LEU A 19 6.57 -4.14 8.60
N ALA A 20 7.48 -3.89 9.54
CA ALA A 20 8.93 -3.85 9.28
C ALA A 20 9.44 -5.15 8.64
N VAL A 21 8.98 -6.30 9.14
CA VAL A 21 9.34 -7.62 8.59
C VAL A 21 8.79 -7.81 7.19
N LEU A 22 7.52 -7.45 6.98
CA LEU A 22 6.89 -7.49 5.65
C LEU A 22 7.66 -6.64 4.65
N LEU A 23 8.00 -5.41 5.02
CA LEU A 23 8.72 -4.47 4.15
C LEU A 23 10.15 -4.91 3.87
N ALA A 24 10.85 -5.48 4.85
CA ALA A 24 12.15 -6.10 4.64
C ALA A 24 12.07 -7.27 3.63
N GLY A 25 11.03 -8.11 3.75
CA GLY A 25 10.75 -9.18 2.78
C GLY A 25 10.47 -8.63 1.37
N TYR A 26 9.60 -7.64 1.25
CA TYR A 26 9.30 -6.99 -0.04
C TYR A 26 10.52 -6.34 -0.68
N ARG A 27 11.42 -5.76 0.12
CA ARG A 27 12.67 -5.18 -0.38
C ARG A 27 13.62 -6.26 -0.88
N LYS A 28 13.77 -7.38 -0.15
CA LYS A 28 14.61 -8.51 -0.55
C LYS A 28 14.15 -9.11 -1.89
N GLU A 29 12.85 -9.28 -2.09
CA GLU A 29 12.26 -9.89 -3.29
C GLU A 29 12.02 -8.88 -4.44
N ASN A 30 12.35 -7.59 -4.21
CA ASN A 30 12.02 -6.48 -5.10
C ASN A 30 10.53 -6.44 -5.48
N THR A 31 9.64 -6.80 -4.55
CA THR A 31 8.19 -6.91 -4.79
C THR A 31 7.60 -5.58 -5.25
N LEU A 32 8.02 -4.47 -4.64
CA LEU A 32 7.50 -3.14 -4.93
C LEU A 32 8.28 -2.39 -6.02
N GLN A 33 9.26 -3.02 -6.66
CA GLN A 33 10.05 -2.40 -7.72
C GLN A 33 9.20 -1.79 -8.86
N PRO A 34 8.06 -2.38 -9.28
CA PRO A 34 7.24 -1.83 -10.37
C PRO A 34 6.75 -0.38 -10.14
N PHE A 35 6.66 0.09 -8.89
CA PHE A 35 6.34 1.50 -8.58
C PHE A 35 7.36 2.49 -9.16
N SER A 36 8.62 2.07 -9.35
CA SER A 36 9.68 2.91 -9.90
C SER A 36 9.44 3.27 -11.37
N ASN A 37 8.62 2.51 -12.08
CA ASN A 37 8.28 2.77 -13.48
C ASN A 37 7.25 3.91 -13.63
N LEU A 38 6.64 4.34 -12.52
CA LEU A 38 5.58 5.33 -12.54
C LEU A 38 6.15 6.75 -12.61
N LYS A 39 5.91 7.42 -13.75
CA LYS A 39 6.29 8.81 -13.97
C LYS A 39 5.20 9.74 -13.45
N ILE A 40 5.45 10.34 -12.28
CA ILE A 40 4.60 11.37 -11.68
C ILE A 40 5.15 12.74 -12.10
N PRO A 41 4.30 13.69 -12.57
CA PRO A 41 4.73 15.03 -12.96
C PRO A 41 5.03 15.89 -11.73
N MET A 42 6.08 15.55 -10.97
CA MET A 42 6.48 16.24 -9.74
C MET A 42 8.00 16.29 -9.62
N LYS A 43 8.51 17.35 -9.00
CA LYS A 43 9.93 17.49 -8.68
C LYS A 43 10.37 16.52 -7.58
N THR A 44 11.56 15.95 -7.76
CA THR A 44 12.32 15.28 -6.70
C THR A 44 12.99 16.34 -5.84
N ARG A 45 12.71 16.36 -4.53
CA ARG A 45 13.40 17.23 -3.56
C ARG A 45 14.03 16.36 -2.50
N ASP A 46 13.26 16.04 -1.45
CA ASP A 46 13.72 15.20 -0.34
C ASP A 46 13.52 13.70 -0.64
N PHE A 47 12.54 13.38 -1.49
CA PHE A 47 12.17 12.01 -1.86
C PHE A 47 11.84 11.95 -3.35
N ALA A 48 12.11 10.82 -3.98
CA ALA A 48 11.63 10.56 -5.34
C ALA A 48 10.08 10.47 -5.34
N PRO A 49 9.40 10.80 -6.46
CA PRO A 49 7.94 10.70 -6.51
C PRO A 49 7.41 9.28 -6.23
N SER A 50 8.11 8.23 -6.67
CA SER A 50 7.79 6.84 -6.36
C SER A 50 7.93 6.52 -4.87
N ASP A 51 8.97 7.04 -4.20
CA ASP A 51 9.15 6.87 -2.75
C ASP A 51 7.99 7.48 -1.98
N LYS A 52 7.51 8.67 -2.38
CA LYS A 52 6.35 9.31 -1.76
C LYS A 52 5.09 8.45 -1.88
N LEU A 53 4.86 7.82 -3.04
CA LEU A 53 3.75 6.87 -3.20
C LEU A 53 3.90 5.63 -2.33
N LEU A 54 5.12 5.07 -2.24
CA LEU A 54 5.39 3.93 -1.37
C LEU A 54 5.18 4.28 0.11
N GLN A 55 5.55 5.49 0.53
CA GLN A 55 5.26 5.99 1.87
C GLN A 55 3.76 6.11 2.15
N THR A 56 2.96 6.52 1.16
CA THR A 56 1.50 6.49 1.25
C THR A 56 0.96 5.06 1.35
N LEU A 57 1.49 4.11 0.57
CA LEU A 57 1.10 2.70 0.73
C LEU A 57 1.41 2.19 2.15
N ILE A 58 2.58 2.54 2.68
CA ILE A 58 2.98 2.15 4.03
C ILE A 58 2.09 2.80 5.09
N SER A 59 1.59 4.02 4.88
CA SER A 59 0.62 4.63 5.82
C SER A 59 -0.69 3.85 5.89
N ILE A 60 -1.18 3.35 4.75
CA ILE A 60 -2.34 2.46 4.68
C ILE A 60 -2.06 1.15 5.43
N LEU A 61 -0.90 0.52 5.17
CA LEU A 61 -0.51 -0.74 5.84
C LEU A 61 -0.26 -0.57 7.34
N ALA A 62 0.17 0.63 7.76
CA ALA A 62 0.29 1.03 9.16
C ALA A 62 -1.06 1.33 9.82
N GLY A 63 -2.16 1.28 9.05
CA GLY A 63 -3.52 1.52 9.52
C GLY A 63 -3.83 3.00 9.77
N CYS A 64 -3.16 3.93 9.09
CA CYS A 64 -3.54 5.35 9.12
C CYS A 64 -4.87 5.54 8.39
N VAL A 65 -5.86 6.14 9.04
CA VAL A 65 -7.18 6.37 8.43
C VAL A 65 -7.12 7.55 7.46
N THR A 66 -6.31 8.56 7.78
CA THR A 66 -6.09 9.74 6.93
C THR A 66 -4.60 10.01 6.74
N ILE A 67 -4.25 10.79 5.70
CA ILE A 67 -2.84 11.16 5.44
C ILE A 67 -2.26 12.02 6.58
N SER A 68 -3.08 12.78 7.32
CA SER A 68 -2.58 13.63 8.43
C SER A 68 -1.98 12.85 9.58
N GLU A 69 -2.45 11.61 9.80
CA GLU A 69 -1.92 10.73 10.83
C GLU A 69 -0.45 10.37 10.61
N VAL A 70 0.06 10.41 9.37
CA VAL A 70 1.47 10.12 9.05
C VAL A 70 2.42 10.96 9.90
N ASN A 71 2.07 12.22 10.15
CA ASN A 71 2.91 13.13 10.94
C ASN A 71 3.10 12.69 12.38
N VAL A 72 2.09 12.04 12.97
CA VAL A 72 2.10 11.63 14.38
C VAL A 72 2.50 10.17 14.53
N ARG A 73 2.11 9.33 13.56
CA ARG A 73 2.25 7.88 13.63
C ARG A 73 3.50 7.34 12.96
N LEU A 74 3.88 7.87 11.80
CA LEU A 74 4.99 7.35 11.00
C LEU A 74 6.23 8.23 11.01
N ARG A 75 6.09 9.56 11.01
CA ARG A 75 7.27 10.45 11.07
C ARG A 75 8.23 10.17 12.24
N PRO A 76 7.77 9.79 13.44
CA PRO A 76 8.68 9.42 14.53
C PRO A 76 9.41 8.07 14.33
N GLU A 77 8.99 7.26 13.35
CA GLU A 77 9.48 5.88 13.17
C GLU A 77 10.67 5.82 12.20
N ASP A 78 11.79 6.45 12.59
CA ASP A 78 13.02 6.49 11.77
C ASP A 78 13.55 5.10 11.43
N ARG A 79 13.41 4.14 12.36
CA ARG A 79 13.85 2.75 12.15
C ARG A 79 13.05 2.05 11.06
N LEU A 80 11.74 2.30 10.98
CA LEU A 80 10.89 1.76 9.93
C LEU A 80 11.24 2.39 8.57
N ALA A 81 11.50 3.71 8.53
CA ALA A 81 11.95 4.40 7.32
C ALA A 81 13.29 3.85 6.79
N GLN A 82 14.24 3.58 7.69
CA GLN A 82 15.55 3.01 7.35
C GLN A 82 15.45 1.63 6.70
N ILE A 83 14.51 0.79 7.14
CA ILE A 83 14.24 -0.52 6.51
C ILE A 83 13.81 -0.34 5.04
N CYS A 84 13.04 0.72 4.76
CA CYS A 84 12.65 1.10 3.39
C CYS A 84 13.75 1.84 2.62
N GLY A 85 14.89 2.15 3.25
CA GLY A 85 15.99 2.89 2.63
C GLY A 85 15.82 4.41 2.64
N TRP A 86 14.90 4.93 3.45
CA TRP A 86 14.69 6.36 3.60
C TRP A 86 15.27 6.88 4.91
N PRO A 87 15.77 8.14 4.94
CA PRO A 87 16.26 8.73 6.18
C PRO A 87 15.13 8.98 7.20
N ARG A 88 13.91 9.23 6.70
CA ARG A 88 12.70 9.49 7.49
C ARG A 88 11.46 9.36 6.59
N PHE A 89 10.27 9.36 7.18
CA PHE A 89 9.02 9.57 6.42
C PHE A 89 8.82 11.05 6.06
N ALA A 90 8.20 11.28 4.91
CA ALA A 90 7.70 12.56 4.46
C ALA A 90 6.52 13.02 5.33
N ASP A 91 6.31 14.34 5.38
CA ASP A 91 5.15 14.90 6.04
C ASP A 91 3.87 14.72 5.21
N GLN A 92 2.72 14.85 5.88
CA GLN A 92 1.41 14.77 5.25
C GLN A 92 1.27 15.72 4.05
N SER A 93 1.75 16.96 4.13
CA SER A 93 1.58 17.92 3.03
C SER A 93 2.32 17.48 1.76
N THR A 94 3.46 16.82 1.93
CA THR A 94 4.26 16.26 0.83
C THR A 94 3.56 15.04 0.22
N LEU A 95 2.99 14.17 1.04
CA LEU A 95 2.23 13.01 0.55
C LEU A 95 0.92 13.43 -0.14
N SER A 96 0.17 14.36 0.45
CA SER A 96 -1.07 14.91 -0.13
C SER A 96 -0.82 15.50 -1.51
N ARG A 97 0.17 16.39 -1.65
CA ARG A 97 0.54 16.98 -2.95
C ARG A 97 0.96 15.92 -3.97
N THR A 98 1.52 14.80 -3.52
CA THR A 98 1.89 13.68 -4.41
C THR A 98 0.64 13.02 -4.97
N LEU A 99 -0.37 12.80 -4.13
CA LEU A 99 -1.67 12.27 -4.56
C LEU A 99 -2.40 13.25 -5.49
N ASP A 100 -2.39 14.55 -5.17
CA ASP A 100 -3.01 15.59 -6.00
C ASP A 100 -2.37 15.70 -7.40
N ALA A 101 -1.10 15.29 -7.54
CA ALA A 101 -0.40 15.28 -8.81
C ALA A 101 -0.71 14.04 -9.69
N LEU A 102 -1.47 13.06 -9.18
CA LEU A 102 -1.86 11.88 -9.94
C LEU A 102 -3.03 12.24 -10.86
N THR A 103 -2.78 12.24 -12.18
CA THR A 103 -3.86 12.34 -13.17
C THR A 103 -4.45 10.95 -13.44
N GLN A 104 -5.55 10.90 -14.19
CA GLN A 104 -6.15 9.64 -14.63
C GLN A 104 -5.15 8.69 -15.30
N LYS A 105 -4.17 9.22 -16.04
CA LYS A 105 -3.10 8.43 -16.64
C LYS A 105 -2.21 7.74 -15.60
N GLN A 106 -1.82 8.46 -14.54
CA GLN A 106 -1.02 7.88 -13.45
C GLN A 106 -1.84 6.88 -12.64
N ILE A 107 -3.13 7.14 -12.42
CA ILE A 107 -4.03 6.20 -11.74
C ILE A 107 -4.13 4.90 -12.56
N GLU A 108 -4.24 4.98 -13.88
CA GLU A 108 -4.25 3.79 -14.73
C GLU A 108 -2.92 3.03 -14.69
N HIS A 109 -1.80 3.73 -14.72
CA HIS A 109 -0.49 3.10 -14.50
C HIS A 109 -0.37 2.45 -13.11
N LEU A 110 -0.95 3.05 -12.05
CA LEU A 110 -1.00 2.44 -10.73
C LEU A 110 -1.77 1.11 -10.74
N ARG A 111 -2.90 1.04 -11.46
CA ARG A 111 -3.65 -0.22 -11.63
C ARG A 111 -2.80 -1.28 -12.30
N GLN A 112 -2.09 -0.92 -13.36
CA GLN A 112 -1.18 -1.82 -14.06
C GLN A 112 -0.04 -2.30 -13.14
N VAL A 113 0.58 -1.41 -12.37
CA VAL A 113 1.60 -1.74 -11.37
C VAL A 113 1.05 -2.73 -10.34
N GLY A 114 -0.14 -2.47 -9.79
CA GLY A 114 -0.80 -3.37 -8.85
C GLY A 114 -1.06 -4.74 -9.46
N HIS A 115 -1.57 -4.78 -10.69
CA HIS A 115 -1.79 -6.02 -11.43
C HIS A 115 -0.47 -6.79 -11.67
N THR A 116 0.62 -6.11 -12.04
CA THR A 116 1.94 -6.75 -12.22
C THR A 116 2.43 -7.40 -10.93
N ILE A 117 2.32 -6.70 -9.80
CA ILE A 117 2.74 -7.23 -8.49
C ILE A 117 1.88 -8.45 -8.13
N TRP A 118 0.56 -8.32 -8.23
CA TRP A 118 -0.36 -9.42 -7.95
C TRP A 118 -0.11 -10.62 -8.85
N TRP A 119 0.00 -10.42 -10.17
CA TRP A 119 0.19 -11.51 -11.13
C TRP A 119 1.49 -12.30 -10.90
N ARG A 120 2.57 -11.62 -10.50
CA ARG A 120 3.85 -12.27 -10.17
C ARG A 120 3.73 -13.18 -8.95
N GLN A 121 2.91 -12.79 -7.97
CA GLN A 121 2.74 -13.52 -6.71
C GLN A 121 1.55 -14.50 -6.74
N SER A 122 0.70 -14.41 -7.77
CA SER A 122 -0.55 -15.16 -7.83
C SER A 122 -0.32 -16.62 -8.23
N PRO A 123 -0.80 -17.60 -7.43
CA PRO A 123 -0.83 -19.00 -7.83
C PRO A 123 -1.65 -19.26 -9.10
N LEU A 124 -2.58 -18.35 -9.44
CA LEU A 124 -3.41 -18.47 -10.64
C LEU A 124 -2.57 -18.50 -11.93
N ARG A 125 -1.36 -17.91 -11.92
CA ARG A 125 -0.46 -17.94 -13.07
C ARG A 125 -0.05 -19.36 -13.47
N GLN A 126 0.07 -20.27 -12.51
CA GLN A 126 0.52 -21.65 -12.71
C GLN A 126 -0.64 -22.66 -12.56
N ARG A 127 -1.87 -22.16 -12.42
CA ARG A 127 -3.03 -23.00 -12.17
C ARG A 127 -3.41 -23.79 -13.42
N ASP A 128 -3.69 -25.08 -13.20
CA ASP A 128 -4.42 -25.90 -14.16
C ASP A 128 -5.89 -25.50 -14.20
N TRP A 129 -6.39 -25.17 -15.39
CA TRP A 129 -7.74 -24.67 -15.62
C TRP A 129 -8.76 -25.76 -15.94
N ARG A 130 -8.34 -27.03 -16.04
CA ARG A 130 -9.25 -28.16 -16.27
C ARG A 130 -10.21 -28.41 -15.10
N PRO A 131 -9.80 -28.30 -13.82
CA PRO A 131 -10.72 -28.46 -12.70
C PRO A 131 -11.54 -27.18 -12.45
N TYR A 132 -12.74 -27.35 -11.90
CA TYR A 132 -13.58 -26.23 -11.45
C TYR A 132 -12.83 -25.30 -10.49
N LEU A 133 -13.07 -23.99 -10.67
CA LEU A 133 -12.57 -22.94 -9.78
C LEU A 133 -13.68 -22.57 -8.80
N TRP A 134 -13.46 -22.82 -7.51
CA TRP A 134 -14.31 -22.30 -6.46
C TRP A 134 -13.90 -20.85 -6.18
N LEU A 135 -14.84 -19.94 -6.42
CA LEU A 135 -14.69 -18.52 -6.12
C LEU A 135 -15.52 -18.21 -4.89
N ASP A 136 -14.85 -17.87 -3.80
CA ASP A 136 -15.50 -17.31 -2.63
C ASP A 136 -15.54 -15.79 -2.80
N PHE A 137 -16.74 -15.24 -2.92
CA PHE A 137 -16.97 -13.81 -3.03
C PHE A 137 -17.61 -13.34 -1.74
N ASP A 138 -16.98 -12.36 -1.08
CA ASP A 138 -17.64 -11.63 0.00
C ASP A 138 -18.74 -10.74 -0.60
N LEU A 139 -20.00 -11.16 -0.40
CA LEU A 139 -21.19 -10.41 -0.83
C LEU A 139 -21.66 -9.42 0.24
N SER A 140 -20.85 -9.17 1.27
CA SER A 140 -21.18 -8.22 2.34
C SER A 140 -21.33 -6.80 1.79
N GLY A 141 -22.51 -6.22 2.00
CA GLY A 141 -22.79 -4.84 1.62
C GLY A 141 -22.06 -3.83 2.49
N LEU A 142 -21.06 -3.17 1.90
CA LEU A 142 -20.40 -2.02 2.50
C LEU A 142 -21.25 -0.77 2.28
N PRO A 143 -21.61 -0.02 3.34
CA PRO A 143 -22.34 1.23 3.19
C PRO A 143 -21.47 2.23 2.44
N SER A 144 -22.03 2.82 1.38
CA SER A 144 -21.41 3.91 0.63
C SER A 144 -22.28 5.16 0.78
N SER A 145 -21.65 6.33 0.88
CA SER A 145 -22.39 7.59 0.94
C SER A 145 -23.13 7.82 -0.38
N GLY A 146 -24.32 8.44 -0.34
CA GLY A 146 -25.03 8.84 -1.57
C GLY A 146 -24.29 9.87 -2.44
N ASN A 147 -23.21 10.46 -1.92
CA ASN A 147 -22.33 11.39 -2.64
C ASN A 147 -21.09 10.69 -3.25
N ALA A 148 -20.95 9.37 -3.09
CA ALA A 148 -19.80 8.66 -3.62
C ALA A 148 -19.93 8.49 -5.14
N GLU A 149 -18.83 8.68 -5.85
CA GLU A 149 -18.80 8.51 -7.30
C GLU A 149 -19.19 7.06 -7.65
N LYS A 150 -20.22 6.91 -8.50
CA LYS A 150 -20.85 5.62 -8.86
C LYS A 150 -21.57 4.89 -7.72
N SER A 151 -22.01 5.58 -6.67
CA SER A 151 -22.93 4.97 -5.70
C SER A 151 -24.29 4.72 -6.34
N GLU A 152 -24.73 3.47 -6.33
CA GLU A 152 -26.09 3.09 -6.68
C GLU A 152 -26.80 2.53 -5.46
N LYS A 153 -28.12 2.73 -5.38
CA LYS A 153 -28.94 2.21 -4.29
C LYS A 153 -29.05 0.69 -4.44
N GLY A 154 -28.22 -0.05 -3.71
CA GLY A 154 -28.29 -1.51 -3.61
C GLY A 154 -29.24 -1.98 -2.52
N TYR A 155 -29.75 -3.20 -2.65
CA TYR A 155 -30.48 -3.90 -1.58
C TYR A 155 -29.54 -4.87 -0.86
N PHE A 156 -29.48 -4.76 0.47
CA PHE A 156 -28.79 -5.72 1.33
C PHE A 156 -29.74 -6.22 2.42
N SER A 157 -29.95 -7.54 2.48
CA SER A 157 -30.82 -8.15 3.49
C SER A 157 -30.28 -7.91 4.90
N GLY A 158 -31.15 -7.51 5.84
CA GLY A 158 -30.82 -7.40 7.26
C GLY A 158 -30.37 -6.02 7.76
N LYS A 159 -30.22 -5.03 6.86
CA LYS A 159 -30.09 -3.61 7.25
C LYS A 159 -31.41 -2.89 6.99
N LYS A 160 -32.12 -2.50 8.06
CA LYS A 160 -33.24 -1.55 7.94
C LYS A 160 -32.65 -0.18 7.60
N THR A 161 -33.06 0.37 6.46
CA THR A 161 -32.85 1.78 6.10
C THR A 161 -33.48 2.70 7.12
#